data_AF-A0A2M6K9P3-F1
#
_entry.id   AF-A0A2M6K9P3-F1
#
_cell.length_a   1.000
_cell.length_b   1.000
_cell.length_c   1.000
_cell.angle_alpha   90.00
_cell.angle_beta   90.00
_cell.angle_gamma   90.00
#
_symmetry.space_group_name_H-M   'P 1'
#
loop_
_entity.id
_entity.type
_entity.pdbx_description
1 polymer ?
#
loop_
_entity_poly.entity_id
_entity_poly.type
_entity_poly.pdbx_seq_one_letter_code
_entity_poly.pdbx_strand_id
1 'polypeptide(L)'
;MNKPDSLQCVVQGNSMLPLLIPDDMVEIIKTPFQNIQTDDIVAIIKKNNMIVHRVVYKTQSYLISKGDNNLKSDGRVYPDEVLGRINYFKRGNKRIAIDAYYLMQSSLYFKEWTKINHVFHKNNLEVIILKGLPLYLYLDGKMPRRLYYDCDLLVKSSQFDDIDKTLRKEGYDQLDLSISKIFSFFHHDFPEKSFIKTMHFVPIVFDVHKEMFFTMVHLRIEDDLYPKKYITELTQTFLSNKMTVVFQGRTFSILSLNDLILYLTLHFFHHNYEGIHRLQTLHKAIEAVHTDMDWDHFITTVKLYQLNNYVYPSLFLSKKYFDTTIPAYVFESILPSSRIFLVILQLKTLQPFDESLRIINGIKRFMYLFFASPLPLAKRFIVFVRPLVVLSVILSIEILIRSFLVKAGKRIRYFFSKMIFF
;
A
#
# COMPACT_ATOMS: atom_id res chain seq x y z
N MET A 1 42.65 -14.26 14.10
CA MET A 1 41.70 -15.11 13.35
C MET A 1 40.91 -14.21 12.42
N ASN A 2 41.10 -14.33 11.11
CA ASN A 2 40.27 -13.62 10.13
C ASN A 2 38.83 -14.12 10.31
N LYS A 3 37.91 -13.24 10.72
CA LYS A 3 36.49 -13.57 10.75
C LYS A 3 36.09 -13.97 9.32
N PRO A 4 35.30 -15.05 9.14
CA PRO A 4 34.83 -15.41 7.81
C PRO A 4 34.10 -14.21 7.18
N ASP A 5 34.35 -13.96 5.90
CA ASP A 5 33.77 -12.83 5.15
C ASP A 5 32.24 -12.92 5.03
N SER A 6 31.67 -14.11 5.28
CA SER A 6 30.24 -14.35 5.38
C SER A 6 29.85 -15.20 6.59
N LEU A 7 28.64 -14.95 7.12
CA LEU A 7 27.98 -15.73 8.16
C LEU A 7 26.75 -16.41 7.54
N GLN A 8 26.48 -17.67 7.88
CA GLN A 8 25.25 -18.35 7.47
C GLN A 8 24.31 -18.52 8.66
N CYS A 9 23.01 -18.34 8.43
CA CYS A 9 22.00 -18.66 9.42
C CYS A 9 20.74 -19.23 8.77
N VAL A 10 19.98 -19.99 9.56
CA VAL A 10 18.70 -20.56 9.15
C VAL A 10 17.57 -19.63 9.58
N VAL A 11 16.67 -19.31 8.66
CA VAL A 11 15.47 -18.52 8.93
C VAL A 11 14.48 -19.38 9.72
N GLN A 12 14.04 -18.89 10.88
CA GLN A 12 13.09 -19.59 11.76
C GLN A 12 11.72 -18.91 11.84
N GLY A 13 11.62 -17.67 11.37
CA GLY A 13 10.42 -16.83 11.51
C GLY A 13 9.63 -16.66 10.22
N ASN A 14 8.40 -16.15 10.36
CA ASN A 14 7.49 -15.85 9.25
C ASN A 14 7.49 -14.36 8.86
N SER A 15 8.42 -13.56 9.41
CA SER A 15 8.40 -12.10 9.25
C SER A 15 8.78 -11.63 7.85
N MET A 16 9.54 -12.44 7.10
CA MET A 16 9.97 -12.15 5.73
C MET A 16 9.18 -12.92 4.66
N LEU A 17 8.04 -13.52 5.04
CA LEU A 17 7.15 -14.11 4.04
C LEU A 17 6.64 -13.04 3.06
N PRO A 18 6.45 -13.37 1.78
CA PRO A 18 6.70 -14.69 1.16
C PRO A 18 8.12 -14.85 0.56
N LEU A 19 9.00 -13.85 0.71
CA LEU A 19 10.35 -13.89 0.13
C LEU A 19 11.21 -15.00 0.76
N LEU A 20 11.38 -14.93 2.08
CA LEU A 20 12.08 -15.93 2.87
C LEU A 20 11.07 -16.73 3.70
N ILE A 21 11.17 -18.04 3.63
CA ILE A 21 10.32 -18.97 4.40
C ILE A 21 11.15 -19.65 5.50
N PRO A 22 10.51 -20.23 6.54
CA PRO A 22 11.21 -21.06 7.50
C PRO A 22 12.07 -22.13 6.83
N ASP A 23 13.23 -22.42 7.40
CA ASP A 23 14.25 -23.36 6.92
C ASP A 23 15.05 -22.91 5.69
N ASP A 24 14.78 -21.72 5.11
CA ASP A 24 15.72 -21.09 4.19
C ASP A 24 17.04 -20.78 4.93
N MET A 25 18.18 -21.07 4.30
CA MET A 25 19.49 -20.67 4.81
C MET A 25 19.96 -19.40 4.09
N VAL A 26 20.21 -18.33 4.83
CA VAL A 26 20.69 -17.06 4.26
C VAL A 26 22.18 -16.88 4.46
N GLU A 27 22.82 -16.24 3.49
CA GLU A 27 24.23 -15.83 3.56
C GLU A 27 24.31 -14.33 3.86
N ILE A 28 24.87 -13.98 5.01
CA ILE A 28 25.08 -12.61 5.48
C ILE A 28 26.47 -12.18 5.06
N ILE A 29 26.54 -11.18 4.17
CA ILE A 29 27.78 -10.63 3.65
C ILE A 29 28.05 -9.29 4.33
N LYS A 30 29.18 -9.18 5.01
CA LYS A 30 29.57 -7.94 5.70
C LYS A 30 29.60 -6.80 4.68
N THR A 31 28.74 -5.80 4.89
CA THR A 31 28.55 -4.70 3.95
C THR A 31 28.70 -3.38 4.71
N PRO A 32 29.57 -2.45 4.28
CA PRO A 32 29.68 -1.14 4.90
C PRO A 32 28.32 -0.43 4.91
N PHE A 33 27.99 0.26 6.00
CA PHE A 33 26.68 0.91 6.17
C PHE A 33 26.34 1.90 5.04
N GLN A 34 27.33 2.60 4.50
CA GLN A 34 27.15 3.48 3.35
C GLN A 34 26.66 2.75 2.09
N ASN A 35 27.02 1.47 1.93
CA ASN A 35 26.67 0.65 0.76
C ASN A 35 25.31 -0.05 0.88
N ILE A 36 24.69 -0.03 2.07
CA ILE A 36 23.34 -0.54 2.27
C ILE A 36 22.34 0.44 1.68
N GLN A 37 21.34 -0.04 0.96
CA GLN A 37 20.32 0.80 0.32
C GLN A 37 18.92 0.44 0.82
N THR A 38 17.95 1.33 0.57
CA THR A 38 16.53 0.97 0.69
C THR A 38 16.24 -0.25 -0.18
N ASP A 39 15.32 -1.10 0.29
CA ASP A 39 14.95 -2.41 -0.25
C ASP A 39 15.98 -3.53 -0.13
N ASP A 40 17.21 -3.27 0.34
CA ASP A 40 18.14 -4.34 0.71
C ASP A 40 17.58 -5.18 1.88
N ILE A 41 17.88 -6.48 1.90
CA ILE A 41 17.61 -7.34 3.06
C ILE A 41 18.86 -7.36 3.93
N VAL A 42 18.73 -7.02 5.21
CA VAL A 42 19.86 -6.92 6.14
C VAL A 42 19.66 -7.81 7.36
N ALA A 43 20.75 -8.34 7.88
CA ALA A 43 20.80 -8.96 9.20
C ALA A 43 21.22 -7.90 10.22
N ILE A 44 20.43 -7.75 11.28
CA ILE A 44 20.65 -6.79 12.36
C ILE A 44 20.66 -7.50 13.72
N ILE A 45 21.35 -6.94 14.70
CA ILE A 45 21.25 -7.36 16.10
C ILE A 45 20.36 -6.36 16.84
N LYS A 46 19.27 -6.86 17.44
CA LYS A 46 18.40 -6.04 18.30
C LYS A 46 17.99 -6.82 19.53
N LYS A 47 18.23 -6.25 20.72
CA LYS A 47 17.95 -6.89 22.02
C LYS A 47 18.53 -8.32 22.10
N ASN A 48 19.79 -8.48 21.70
CA ASN A 48 20.51 -9.77 21.64
C ASN A 48 19.92 -10.83 20.70
N ASN A 49 19.00 -10.44 19.79
CA ASN A 49 18.47 -11.33 18.77
C ASN A 49 18.95 -10.89 17.39
N MET A 50 19.33 -11.84 16.56
CA MET A 50 19.60 -11.59 15.14
C MET A 50 18.27 -11.60 14.37
N ILE A 51 18.03 -10.55 13.61
CA ILE A 51 16.80 -10.35 12.84
C ILE A 51 17.18 -10.08 11.39
N VAL A 52 16.50 -10.73 10.44
CA VAL A 52 16.72 -10.52 9.00
C VAL A 52 15.49 -9.83 8.45
N HIS A 53 15.60 -8.55 8.08
CA HIS A 53 14.48 -7.73 7.62
C HIS A 53 14.88 -6.80 6.46
N ARG A 54 13.90 -6.27 5.74
CA ARG A 54 14.11 -5.32 4.64
C ARG A 54 14.37 -3.93 5.18
N VAL A 55 15.31 -3.20 4.60
CA VAL A 55 15.49 -1.76 4.82
C VAL A 55 14.36 -1.02 4.12
N VAL A 56 13.46 -0.40 4.89
CA VAL A 56 12.31 0.35 4.34
C VAL A 56 12.56 1.87 4.32
N TYR A 57 13.60 2.33 5.00
CA TYR A 57 14.03 3.72 5.02
C TYR A 57 15.49 3.82 5.48
N LYS A 58 16.24 4.78 4.94
CA LYS A 58 17.65 4.99 5.29
C LYS A 58 18.01 6.47 5.30
N THR A 59 18.78 6.86 6.30
CA THR A 59 19.49 8.15 6.38
C THR A 59 21.00 7.90 6.43
N GLN A 60 21.80 8.95 6.56
CA GLN A 60 23.24 8.81 6.77
C GLN A 60 23.60 8.19 8.14
N SER A 61 22.76 8.35 9.16
CA SER A 61 23.08 7.97 10.55
C SER A 61 22.35 6.73 11.05
N TYR A 62 21.23 6.35 10.45
CA TYR A 62 20.45 5.17 10.81
C TYR A 62 19.61 4.67 9.64
N LEU A 63 19.16 3.42 9.73
CA LEU A 63 18.13 2.84 8.88
C LEU A 63 16.91 2.42 9.69
N ILE A 64 15.79 2.18 9.02
CA ILE A 64 14.61 1.49 9.58
C ILE A 64 14.41 0.24 8.77
N SER A 65 14.35 -0.91 9.46
CA SER A 65 14.03 -2.19 8.86
C SER A 65 12.64 -2.68 9.25
N LYS A 66 12.05 -3.55 8.43
CA LYS A 66 10.75 -4.18 8.67
C LYS A 66 10.69 -5.51 7.93
N GLY A 67 10.11 -6.52 8.56
CA GLY A 67 9.77 -7.77 7.89
C GLY A 67 8.64 -7.56 6.88
N ASP A 68 8.73 -8.16 5.69
CA ASP A 68 7.72 -8.02 4.63
C ASP A 68 6.30 -8.41 5.11
N ASN A 69 6.19 -9.34 6.06
CA ASN A 69 4.94 -9.81 6.67
C ASN A 69 4.68 -9.21 8.08
N ASN A 70 5.54 -8.32 8.56
CA ASN A 70 5.35 -7.66 9.84
C ASN A 70 4.48 -6.40 9.68
N LEU A 71 3.66 -6.11 10.69
CA LEU A 71 2.95 -4.85 10.77
C LEU A 71 3.82 -3.72 11.31
N LYS A 72 4.72 -4.02 12.25
CA LYS A 72 5.57 -3.04 12.91
C LYS A 72 6.99 -3.05 12.37
N SER A 73 7.55 -1.87 12.21
CA SER A 73 8.98 -1.71 11.92
C SER A 73 9.81 -2.08 13.15
N ASP A 74 11.10 -2.34 12.91
CA ASP A 74 12.07 -2.58 13.99
C ASP A 74 12.46 -1.27 14.69
N GLY A 75 12.00 -0.11 14.22
CA GLY A 75 12.46 1.20 14.67
C GLY A 75 13.81 1.58 14.07
N ARG A 76 14.51 2.54 14.68
CA ARG A 76 15.85 2.95 14.24
C ARG A 76 16.85 1.82 14.51
N VAL A 77 17.72 1.60 13.53
CA VAL A 77 18.85 0.68 13.55
C VAL A 77 20.10 1.46 13.15
N TYR A 78 21.11 1.44 14.02
CA TYR A 78 22.36 2.16 13.84
C TYR A 78 23.43 1.28 13.16
N PRO A 79 24.51 1.87 12.61
CA PRO A 79 25.50 1.13 11.83
C PRO A 79 26.14 -0.06 12.55
N ASP A 80 26.35 0.02 13.86
CA ASP A 80 26.91 -1.02 14.72
C ASP A 80 25.93 -2.17 14.99
N GLU A 81 24.63 -1.94 14.83
CA GLU A 81 23.60 -2.98 14.91
C GLU A 81 23.48 -3.79 13.61
N VAL A 82 24.11 -3.38 12.51
CA VAL A 82 24.01 -4.07 11.21
C VAL A 82 25.16 -5.06 10.99
N LEU A 83 24.82 -6.34 10.81
CA LEU A 83 25.80 -7.40 10.56
C LEU A 83 26.24 -7.46 9.09
N GLY A 84 25.30 -7.23 8.18
CA GLY A 84 25.55 -7.33 6.74
C GLY A 84 24.28 -7.44 5.91
N ARG A 85 24.47 -7.52 4.59
CA ARG A 85 23.38 -7.67 3.61
C ARG A 85 23.24 -9.14 3.22
N ILE A 86 22.00 -9.56 2.95
CA ILE A 86 21.68 -10.86 2.38
C ILE A 86 21.49 -10.68 0.88
N ASN A 87 22.29 -11.37 0.07
CA ASN A 87 22.15 -11.38 -1.40
C ASN A 87 21.57 -12.70 -1.93
N TYR A 88 21.72 -13.78 -1.15
CA TYR A 88 21.33 -15.13 -1.54
C TYR A 88 20.66 -15.85 -0.37
N PHE A 89 19.75 -16.76 -0.70
CA PHE A 89 19.24 -17.75 0.23
C PHE A 89 19.26 -19.13 -0.43
N LYS A 90 19.28 -20.18 0.39
CA LYS A 90 19.21 -21.57 -0.04
C LYS A 90 17.90 -22.16 0.43
N ARG A 91 17.10 -22.67 -0.52
CA ARG A 91 15.83 -23.37 -0.29
C ARG A 91 15.98 -24.82 -0.75
N GLY A 92 16.00 -25.76 0.20
CA GLY A 92 16.40 -27.13 -0.08
C GLY A 92 17.82 -27.17 -0.65
N ASN A 93 18.00 -27.73 -1.86
CA ASN A 93 19.31 -27.80 -2.53
C ASN A 93 19.59 -26.64 -3.50
N LYS A 94 18.67 -25.67 -3.64
CA LYS A 94 18.80 -24.57 -4.61
C LYS A 94 19.30 -23.30 -3.92
N ARG A 95 20.40 -22.73 -4.43
CA ARG A 95 20.86 -21.38 -4.08
C ARG A 95 20.18 -20.37 -5.00
N ILE A 96 19.49 -19.40 -4.43
CA ILE A 96 18.66 -18.42 -5.15
C ILE A 96 19.19 -17.03 -4.82
N ALA A 97 19.54 -16.26 -5.86
CA ALA A 97 19.85 -14.84 -5.72
C ALA A 97 18.55 -14.05 -5.53
N ILE A 98 18.52 -13.13 -4.57
CA ILE A 98 17.34 -12.33 -4.27
C ILE A 98 16.93 -11.48 -5.48
N ASP A 99 17.89 -10.84 -6.16
CA ASP A 99 17.63 -10.05 -7.37
C ASP A 99 17.05 -10.89 -8.51
N ALA A 100 17.54 -12.13 -8.68
CA ALA A 100 17.00 -13.05 -9.68
C ALA A 100 15.55 -13.46 -9.35
N TYR A 101 15.22 -13.59 -8.06
CA TYR A 101 13.85 -13.87 -7.62
C TYR A 101 12.90 -12.70 -7.94
N TYR A 102 13.31 -11.46 -7.66
CA TYR A 102 12.52 -10.27 -8.03
C TYR A 102 12.37 -10.11 -9.53
N LEU A 103 13.44 -10.33 -10.29
CA LEU A 103 13.41 -10.29 -11.75
C LEU A 103 12.42 -11.33 -12.30
N MET A 104 12.47 -12.57 -11.82
CA MET A 104 11.55 -13.64 -12.20
C MET A 104 10.09 -13.23 -11.92
N GLN A 105 9.80 -12.78 -10.70
CA GLN A 105 8.46 -12.40 -10.29
C GLN A 105 7.92 -11.24 -11.13
N SER A 106 8.71 -10.19 -11.28
CA SER A 106 8.36 -9.00 -12.05
C SER A 106 8.19 -9.32 -13.53
N SER A 107 9.00 -10.22 -14.09
CA SER A 107 8.87 -10.66 -15.49
C SER A 107 7.59 -11.44 -15.72
N LEU A 108 7.21 -12.34 -14.80
CA LEU A 108 5.95 -13.08 -14.86
C LEU A 108 4.75 -12.14 -14.76
N TYR A 109 4.79 -11.20 -13.80
CA TYR A 109 3.75 -10.18 -13.64
C TYR A 109 3.62 -9.35 -14.92
N PHE A 110 4.72 -8.78 -15.42
CA PHE A 110 4.69 -7.87 -16.56
C PHE A 110 4.27 -8.56 -17.86
N LYS A 111 4.63 -9.84 -18.02
CA LYS A 111 4.16 -10.70 -19.12
C LYS A 111 2.65 -10.86 -19.08
N GLU A 112 2.08 -11.19 -17.92
CA GLU A 112 0.62 -11.35 -17.79
C GLU A 112 -0.10 -10.01 -17.96
N TRP A 113 0.44 -8.91 -17.40
CA TRP A 113 -0.08 -7.56 -17.67
C TRP A 113 -0.11 -7.26 -19.17
N THR A 114 0.98 -7.52 -19.89
CA THR A 114 1.06 -7.27 -21.34
C THR A 114 0.01 -8.05 -22.11
N LYS A 115 -0.22 -9.32 -21.72
CA LYS A 115 -1.28 -10.16 -22.30
C LYS A 115 -2.66 -9.53 -22.05
N ILE A 116 -2.98 -9.19 -20.81
CA ILE A 116 -4.28 -8.63 -20.43
C ILE A 116 -4.52 -7.26 -21.06
N ASN A 117 -3.51 -6.39 -21.09
CA ASN A 117 -3.58 -5.10 -21.77
C ASN A 117 -3.89 -5.26 -23.27
N HIS A 118 -3.26 -6.23 -23.95
CA HIS A 118 -3.59 -6.54 -25.33
C HIS A 118 -5.05 -7.00 -25.51
N VAL A 119 -5.56 -7.83 -24.59
CA VAL A 119 -6.95 -8.27 -24.60
C VAL A 119 -7.90 -7.09 -24.39
N PHE A 120 -7.61 -6.17 -23.46
CA PHE A 120 -8.42 -4.97 -23.27
C PHE A 120 -8.45 -4.10 -24.53
N HIS A 121 -7.29 -3.82 -25.13
CA HIS A 121 -7.22 -3.08 -26.40
C HIS A 121 -8.02 -3.74 -27.52
N LYS A 122 -7.89 -5.07 -27.70
CA LYS A 122 -8.63 -5.82 -28.72
C LYS A 122 -10.15 -5.72 -28.56
N ASN A 123 -10.64 -5.60 -27.32
CA ASN A 123 -12.06 -5.47 -27.02
C ASN A 123 -12.51 -3.99 -26.86
N ASN A 124 -11.67 -3.01 -27.20
CA ASN A 124 -11.93 -1.59 -27.02
C ASN A 124 -12.28 -1.22 -25.56
N LEU A 125 -11.72 -1.94 -24.59
CA LEU A 125 -11.88 -1.70 -23.17
C LEU A 125 -10.81 -0.72 -22.70
N GLU A 126 -11.26 0.38 -22.11
CA GLU A 126 -10.39 1.45 -21.67
C GLU A 126 -10.03 1.26 -20.21
N VAL A 127 -8.73 1.12 -19.94
CA VAL A 127 -8.19 0.96 -18.59
C VAL A 127 -7.09 1.97 -18.32
N ILE A 128 -7.08 2.53 -17.12
CA ILE A 128 -6.04 3.42 -16.63
C ILE A 128 -5.36 2.75 -15.44
N ILE A 129 -4.04 2.63 -15.46
CA ILE A 129 -3.28 2.08 -14.33
C ILE A 129 -3.16 3.16 -13.26
N LEU A 130 -3.62 2.84 -12.05
CA LEU A 130 -3.55 3.69 -10.87
C LEU A 130 -2.35 3.38 -9.99
N LYS A 131 -2.00 2.09 -9.85
CA LYS A 131 -0.79 1.61 -9.18
C LYS A 131 -0.43 0.21 -9.65
N GLY A 132 0.75 -0.25 -9.23
CA GLY A 132 1.27 -1.58 -9.54
C GLY A 132 2.63 -1.52 -10.21
N LEU A 133 3.11 -2.68 -10.68
CA LEU A 133 4.42 -2.80 -11.31
C LEU A 133 4.60 -1.91 -12.55
N PRO A 134 3.63 -1.81 -13.50
CA PRO A 134 3.82 -1.02 -14.71
C PRO A 134 4.02 0.47 -14.40
N LEU A 135 3.26 0.99 -13.42
CA LEU A 135 3.43 2.37 -12.97
C LEU A 135 4.79 2.57 -12.29
N TYR A 136 5.20 1.64 -11.43
CA TYR A 136 6.51 1.71 -10.78
C TYR A 136 7.65 1.74 -11.81
N LEU A 137 7.60 0.87 -12.82
CA LEU A 137 8.60 0.81 -13.88
C LEU A 137 8.65 2.09 -14.71
N TYR A 138 7.51 2.73 -14.94
CA TYR A 138 7.45 4.03 -15.60
C TYR A 138 8.10 5.14 -14.75
N LEU A 139 7.85 5.18 -13.43
CA LEU A 139 8.36 6.23 -12.55
C LEU A 139 9.84 6.06 -12.17
N ASP A 140 10.30 4.83 -11.90
CA ASP A 140 11.66 4.56 -11.41
C ASP A 140 12.61 4.14 -12.55
N GLY A 141 12.08 3.59 -13.65
CA GLY A 141 12.88 3.07 -14.76
C GLY A 141 13.73 1.84 -14.43
N LYS A 142 13.64 1.33 -13.19
CA LYS A 142 14.43 0.22 -12.66
C LYS A 142 13.54 -0.92 -12.19
N MET A 143 14.09 -2.13 -12.20
CA MET A 143 13.41 -3.28 -11.63
C MET A 143 13.26 -3.12 -10.11
N PRO A 144 12.07 -3.38 -9.54
CA PRO A 144 11.89 -3.25 -8.11
C PRO A 144 12.67 -4.32 -7.36
N ARG A 145 13.23 -3.94 -6.22
CA ARG A 145 13.81 -4.88 -5.25
C ARG A 145 12.77 -5.39 -4.24
N ARG A 146 11.52 -5.50 -4.66
CA ARG A 146 10.39 -5.98 -3.84
C ARG A 146 9.37 -6.68 -4.72
N LEU A 147 8.49 -7.45 -4.09
CA LEU A 147 7.43 -8.19 -4.79
C LEU A 147 6.23 -7.27 -5.04
N TYR A 148 5.67 -7.35 -6.25
CA TYR A 148 4.44 -6.67 -6.66
C TYR A 148 3.38 -7.69 -7.02
N TYR A 149 2.21 -7.61 -6.41
CA TYR A 149 1.14 -8.59 -6.63
C TYR A 149 -0.11 -7.98 -7.21
N ASP A 150 -0.37 -6.72 -6.89
CA ASP A 150 -1.57 -5.98 -7.22
C ASP A 150 -1.33 -4.95 -8.33
N CYS A 151 -2.35 -4.73 -9.13
CA CYS A 151 -2.45 -3.65 -10.11
C CYS A 151 -3.84 -3.03 -9.97
N ASP A 152 -3.90 -1.74 -9.63
CA ASP A 152 -5.18 -1.04 -9.52
C ASP A 152 -5.49 -0.41 -10.86
N LEU A 153 -6.70 -0.62 -11.34
CA LEU A 153 -7.18 -0.17 -12.64
C LEU A 153 -8.39 0.73 -12.42
N LEU A 154 -8.38 1.93 -13.01
CA LEU A 154 -9.57 2.77 -13.15
C LEU A 154 -10.19 2.53 -14.51
N VAL A 155 -11.50 2.32 -14.53
CA VAL A 155 -12.26 1.99 -15.74
C VAL A 155 -13.54 2.80 -15.78
N LYS A 156 -14.09 3.00 -16.98
CA LYS A 156 -15.41 3.61 -17.13
C LYS A 156 -16.47 2.70 -16.53
N SER A 157 -17.40 3.25 -15.74
CA SER A 157 -18.50 2.47 -15.15
C SER A 157 -19.30 1.69 -16.19
N SER A 158 -19.46 2.23 -17.41
CA SER A 158 -20.15 1.56 -18.52
C SER A 158 -19.42 0.33 -19.07
N GLN A 159 -18.12 0.18 -18.82
CA GLN A 159 -17.29 -0.94 -19.29
C GLN A 159 -16.97 -1.96 -18.19
N PHE A 160 -17.44 -1.71 -16.96
CA PHE A 160 -17.05 -2.49 -15.78
C PHE A 160 -17.42 -3.98 -15.91
N ASP A 161 -18.63 -4.28 -16.38
CA ASP A 161 -19.09 -5.66 -16.56
C ASP A 161 -18.39 -6.37 -17.72
N ASP A 162 -17.99 -5.65 -18.76
CA ASP A 162 -17.24 -6.25 -19.87
C ASP A 162 -15.80 -6.56 -19.47
N ILE A 163 -15.20 -5.75 -18.58
CA ILE A 163 -13.89 -6.03 -17.99
C ILE A 163 -13.96 -7.25 -17.06
N ASP A 164 -14.99 -7.35 -16.22
CA ASP A 164 -15.25 -8.53 -15.38
C ASP A 164 -15.34 -9.81 -16.22
N LYS A 165 -16.20 -9.81 -17.26
CA LYS A 165 -16.33 -10.94 -18.19
C LYS A 165 -15.01 -11.27 -18.90
N THR A 166 -14.26 -10.25 -19.30
CA THR A 166 -12.98 -10.41 -20.01
C THR A 166 -11.93 -11.05 -19.10
N LEU A 167 -11.76 -10.56 -17.87
CA LEU A 167 -10.81 -11.13 -16.91
C LEU A 167 -11.16 -12.58 -16.57
N ARG A 168 -12.44 -12.88 -16.32
CA ARG A 168 -12.90 -14.26 -16.08
C ARG A 168 -12.61 -15.19 -17.25
N LYS A 169 -12.83 -14.73 -18.49
CA LYS A 169 -12.50 -15.47 -19.71
C LYS A 169 -10.99 -15.74 -19.83
N GLU A 170 -10.15 -14.84 -19.32
CA GLU A 170 -8.69 -15.00 -19.28
C GLU A 170 -8.19 -15.85 -18.09
N GLY A 171 -9.11 -16.44 -17.33
CA GLY A 171 -8.82 -17.38 -16.24
C GLY A 171 -8.56 -16.71 -14.89
N TYR A 172 -9.10 -15.52 -14.67
CA TYR A 172 -9.08 -14.86 -13.36
C TYR A 172 -10.30 -15.24 -12.54
N ASP A 173 -10.08 -15.54 -11.27
CA ASP A 173 -11.13 -15.73 -10.28
C ASP A 173 -11.42 -14.40 -9.57
N GLN A 174 -12.70 -14.06 -9.41
CA GLN A 174 -13.06 -12.90 -8.59
C GLN A 174 -12.86 -13.25 -7.12
N LEU A 175 -12.11 -12.41 -6.41
CA LEU A 175 -11.95 -12.50 -4.96
C LEU A 175 -13.17 -11.93 -4.25
N ASP A 176 -13.76 -12.71 -3.36
CA ASP A 176 -14.75 -12.19 -2.41
C ASP A 176 -14.01 -11.56 -1.21
N LEU A 177 -13.93 -10.24 -1.21
CA LEU A 177 -13.32 -9.45 -0.13
C LEU A 177 -14.32 -9.05 0.96
N SER A 178 -15.57 -9.53 0.89
CA SER A 178 -16.61 -9.19 1.85
C SER A 178 -16.25 -9.66 3.27
N ILE A 179 -16.51 -8.80 4.26
CA ILE A 179 -16.18 -9.09 5.67
C ILE A 179 -17.05 -10.24 6.19
N SER A 180 -18.28 -10.37 5.67
CA SER A 180 -19.18 -11.48 5.98
C SER A 180 -20.22 -11.66 4.87
N LYS A 181 -20.83 -12.85 4.83
CA LYS A 181 -21.98 -13.16 3.95
C LYS A 181 -23.18 -12.23 4.17
N ILE A 182 -23.32 -11.67 5.38
CA ILE A 182 -24.36 -10.69 5.69
C ILE A 182 -24.05 -9.37 4.99
N PHE A 183 -22.79 -8.92 5.01
CA PHE A 183 -22.38 -7.74 4.26
C PHE A 183 -22.54 -7.94 2.76
N SER A 184 -22.16 -9.10 2.20
CA SER A 184 -22.36 -9.35 0.76
C SER A 184 -23.84 -9.32 0.35
N PHE A 185 -24.77 -9.70 1.25
CA PHE A 185 -26.21 -9.63 0.99
C PHE A 185 -26.72 -8.18 0.85
N PHE A 186 -26.17 -7.24 1.63
CA PHE A 186 -26.55 -5.82 1.54
C PHE A 186 -25.81 -5.04 0.43
N HIS A 187 -24.88 -5.68 -0.29
CA HIS A 187 -24.01 -5.03 -1.26
C HIS A 187 -23.95 -5.78 -2.60
N HIS A 188 -24.86 -5.45 -3.52
CA HIS A 188 -24.84 -5.98 -4.89
C HIS A 188 -23.98 -5.20 -5.88
N ASP A 189 -23.60 -3.96 -5.55
CA ASP A 189 -22.86 -3.07 -6.46
C ASP A 189 -21.68 -2.43 -5.72
N PHE A 190 -20.57 -3.16 -5.62
CA PHE A 190 -19.32 -2.60 -5.15
C PHE A 190 -18.65 -1.81 -6.28
N PRO A 191 -18.06 -0.65 -5.97
CA PRO A 191 -17.28 0.09 -6.94
C PRO A 191 -15.93 -0.53 -7.29
N GLU A 192 -15.57 -1.62 -6.62
CA GLU A 192 -14.31 -2.32 -6.80
C GLU A 192 -14.58 -3.81 -6.89
N LYS A 193 -13.93 -4.48 -7.84
CA LYS A 193 -13.86 -5.94 -7.93
C LYS A 193 -12.39 -6.34 -8.04
N SER A 194 -11.96 -7.24 -7.16
CA SER A 194 -10.61 -7.80 -7.20
C SER A 194 -10.60 -9.14 -7.92
N PHE A 195 -9.61 -9.36 -8.76
CA PHE A 195 -9.46 -10.56 -9.57
C PHE A 195 -8.08 -11.15 -9.36
N ILE A 196 -7.97 -12.45 -9.12
CA ILE A 196 -6.70 -13.14 -8.90
C ILE A 196 -6.47 -14.24 -9.93
N LYS A 197 -5.21 -14.39 -10.32
CA LYS A 197 -4.72 -15.55 -11.06
C LYS A 197 -3.33 -15.92 -10.58
N THR A 198 -3.09 -17.21 -10.33
CA THR A 198 -1.77 -17.68 -9.89
C THR A 198 -0.99 -18.26 -11.05
N MET A 199 0.17 -17.68 -11.35
CA MET A 199 1.07 -18.10 -12.42
C MET A 199 2.39 -18.59 -11.83
N HIS A 200 2.68 -19.90 -11.93
CA HIS A 200 3.90 -20.50 -11.37
C HIS A 200 4.17 -20.04 -9.92
N PHE A 201 3.14 -20.13 -9.06
CA PHE A 201 3.17 -19.71 -7.64
C PHE A 201 3.22 -18.19 -7.39
N VAL A 202 3.22 -17.35 -8.43
CA VAL A 202 3.11 -15.90 -8.31
C VAL A 202 1.64 -15.50 -8.46
N PRO A 203 0.96 -15.00 -7.41
CA PRO A 203 -0.36 -14.43 -7.55
C PRO A 203 -0.27 -13.09 -8.29
N ILE A 204 -1.18 -12.86 -9.22
CA ILE A 204 -1.36 -11.60 -9.93
C ILE A 204 -2.78 -11.16 -9.67
N VAL A 205 -2.93 -9.98 -9.08
CA VAL A 205 -4.19 -9.41 -8.63
C VAL A 205 -4.47 -8.14 -9.43
N PHE A 206 -5.68 -8.03 -9.97
CA PHE A 206 -6.22 -6.82 -10.56
C PHE A 206 -7.34 -6.29 -9.68
N ASP A 207 -7.17 -5.10 -9.14
CA ASP A 207 -8.20 -4.37 -8.41
C ASP A 207 -8.85 -3.38 -9.40
N VAL A 208 -10.05 -3.70 -9.86
CA VAL A 208 -10.75 -2.92 -10.89
C VAL A 208 -11.72 -1.97 -10.21
N HIS A 209 -11.51 -0.67 -10.39
CA HIS A 209 -12.28 0.41 -9.78
C HIS A 209 -13.12 1.16 -10.84
N LYS A 210 -14.40 1.41 -10.53
CA LYS A 210 -15.31 2.22 -11.36
C LYS A 210 -15.31 3.72 -10.98
N GLU A 211 -14.89 4.04 -9.75
CA GLU A 211 -14.65 5.42 -9.34
C GLU A 211 -13.35 5.50 -8.52
N MET A 212 -12.83 6.71 -8.37
CA MET A 212 -11.67 6.97 -7.52
C MET A 212 -12.11 6.94 -6.05
N PHE A 213 -11.68 5.93 -5.30
CA PHE A 213 -12.07 5.77 -3.89
C PHE A 213 -10.90 5.97 -2.94
N PHE A 214 -11.05 6.98 -2.08
CA PHE A 214 -10.24 7.15 -0.89
C PHE A 214 -11.06 7.06 0.40
N THR A 215 -12.38 6.89 0.28
CA THR A 215 -13.34 6.78 1.38
C THR A 215 -13.62 5.32 1.77
N MET A 216 -14.67 5.07 2.57
CA MET A 216 -15.09 3.74 3.02
C MET A 216 -16.27 3.20 2.22
N VAL A 217 -15.95 2.65 1.06
CA VAL A 217 -16.88 2.01 0.11
C VAL A 217 -17.87 1.04 0.77
N HIS A 218 -17.38 0.18 1.67
CA HIS A 218 -18.21 -0.87 2.26
C HIS A 218 -19.29 -0.34 3.22
N LEU A 219 -19.23 0.93 3.63
CA LEU A 219 -20.21 1.48 4.57
C LEU A 219 -21.26 2.38 3.89
N ARG A 220 -21.10 2.70 2.59
CA ARG A 220 -21.97 3.63 1.85
C ARG A 220 -22.17 4.98 2.56
N ILE A 221 -21.09 5.48 3.14
CA ILE A 221 -21.08 6.72 3.94
C ILE A 221 -20.59 7.92 3.12
N GLU A 222 -20.55 7.80 1.79
CA GLU A 222 -19.99 8.84 0.93
C GLU A 222 -20.74 10.15 1.19
N ASP A 223 -22.05 10.24 1.01
CA ASP A 223 -22.76 11.50 1.22
C ASP A 223 -22.86 11.99 2.68
N ASP A 224 -22.48 11.16 3.65
CA ASP A 224 -22.48 11.52 5.08
C ASP A 224 -21.16 12.16 5.53
N LEU A 225 -20.04 11.76 4.94
CA LEU A 225 -18.71 12.24 5.31
C LEU A 225 -17.99 13.00 4.18
N TYR A 226 -18.34 12.78 2.91
CA TYR A 226 -17.71 13.46 1.79
C TYR A 226 -18.58 13.46 0.52
N PRO A 227 -18.96 14.62 -0.06
CA PRO A 227 -19.94 14.69 -1.15
C PRO A 227 -19.66 13.71 -2.31
N LYS A 228 -20.59 12.79 -2.60
CA LYS A 228 -20.43 11.81 -3.69
C LYS A 228 -20.26 12.48 -5.04
N LYS A 229 -20.94 13.61 -5.26
CA LYS A 229 -20.79 14.44 -6.46
C LYS A 229 -19.33 14.76 -6.77
N TYR A 230 -18.54 15.13 -5.76
CA TYR A 230 -17.11 15.44 -5.94
C TYR A 230 -16.30 14.20 -6.32
N ILE A 231 -16.59 13.03 -5.74
CA ILE A 231 -15.94 11.77 -6.13
C ILE A 231 -16.23 11.46 -7.61
N THR A 232 -17.48 11.58 -8.03
CA THR A 232 -17.89 11.31 -9.40
C THR A 232 -17.26 12.30 -10.39
N GLU A 233 -17.31 13.60 -10.12
CA GLU A 233 -16.71 14.63 -10.99
C GLU A 233 -15.19 14.48 -11.10
N LEU A 234 -14.52 14.21 -9.98
CA LEU A 234 -13.08 14.00 -9.95
C LEU A 234 -12.69 12.70 -10.69
N THR A 235 -13.48 11.64 -10.56
CA THR A 235 -13.31 10.41 -11.34
C THR A 235 -13.42 10.68 -12.84
N GLN A 236 -14.42 11.46 -13.27
CA GLN A 236 -14.56 11.80 -14.69
C GLN A 236 -13.38 12.64 -15.18
N THR A 237 -12.90 13.58 -14.37
CA THR A 237 -11.69 14.37 -14.66
C THR A 237 -10.47 13.47 -14.85
N PHE A 238 -10.30 12.45 -14.01
CA PHE A 238 -9.22 11.47 -14.14
C PHE A 238 -9.32 10.60 -15.39
N LEU A 239 -10.53 10.16 -15.72
CA LEU A 239 -10.80 9.42 -16.95
C LEU A 239 -10.53 10.27 -18.20
N SER A 240 -10.85 11.56 -18.17
CA SER A 240 -10.62 12.47 -19.31
C SER A 240 -9.15 12.88 -19.46
N ASN A 241 -8.42 13.04 -18.36
CA ASN A 241 -7.05 13.55 -18.34
C ASN A 241 -6.00 12.43 -18.32
N LYS A 242 -6.34 11.24 -18.80
CA LYS A 242 -5.36 10.15 -18.92
C LYS A 242 -4.27 10.52 -19.93
N MET A 243 -3.07 9.97 -19.73
CA MET A 243 -1.99 10.01 -20.70
C MET A 243 -1.59 8.60 -21.12
N THR A 244 -1.11 8.46 -22.36
CA THR A 244 -0.52 7.21 -22.84
C THR A 244 0.97 7.26 -22.63
N VAL A 245 1.54 6.22 -22.03
CA VAL A 245 2.98 6.08 -21.83
C VAL A 245 3.49 4.86 -22.57
N VAL A 246 4.76 4.93 -22.98
CA VAL A 246 5.46 3.82 -23.65
C VAL A 246 6.57 3.33 -22.74
N PHE A 247 6.54 2.04 -22.41
CA PHE A 247 7.63 1.38 -21.69
C PHE A 247 7.97 0.06 -22.39
N GLN A 248 9.25 -0.12 -22.73
CA GLN A 248 9.74 -1.31 -23.47
C GLN A 248 8.91 -1.64 -24.72
N GLY A 249 8.51 -0.61 -25.49
CA GLY A 249 7.71 -0.76 -26.71
C GLY A 249 6.25 -1.17 -26.47
N ARG A 250 5.77 -1.14 -25.23
CA ARG A 250 4.37 -1.38 -24.87
C ARG A 250 3.72 -0.08 -24.43
N THR A 251 2.51 0.16 -24.93
CA THR A 251 1.67 1.30 -24.58
C THR A 251 0.69 0.93 -23.48
N PHE A 252 0.52 1.80 -22.49
CA PHE A 252 -0.58 1.71 -21.53
C PHE A 252 -1.00 3.11 -21.09
N SER A 253 -2.22 3.22 -20.54
CA SER A 253 -2.73 4.49 -20.04
C SER A 253 -2.48 4.62 -18.54
N ILE A 254 -2.03 5.79 -18.11
CA ILE A 254 -1.94 6.21 -16.71
C ILE A 254 -2.70 7.54 -16.55
N LEU A 255 -2.90 7.99 -15.31
CA LEU A 255 -3.35 9.36 -15.07
C LEU A 255 -2.30 10.37 -15.56
N SER A 256 -2.71 11.59 -15.94
CA SER A 256 -1.77 12.70 -16.04
C SER A 256 -0.93 12.76 -14.76
N LEU A 257 0.33 13.20 -14.85
CA LEU A 257 1.18 13.17 -13.66
C LEU A 257 0.64 14.04 -12.51
N ASN A 258 0.00 15.16 -12.81
CA ASN A 258 -0.67 16.01 -11.81
C ASN A 258 -1.82 15.24 -11.10
N ASP A 259 -2.67 14.57 -11.87
CA ASP A 259 -3.78 13.77 -11.35
C ASP A 259 -3.28 12.53 -10.62
N LEU A 260 -2.18 11.93 -11.08
CA LEU A 260 -1.52 10.81 -10.43
C LEU A 260 -0.99 11.20 -9.05
N ILE A 261 -0.36 12.36 -8.91
CA ILE A 261 0.11 12.86 -7.62
C ILE A 261 -1.07 13.05 -6.68
N LEU A 262 -2.16 13.66 -7.15
CA LEU A 262 -3.39 13.80 -6.37
C LEU A 262 -3.94 12.42 -5.95
N TYR A 263 -4.07 11.48 -6.89
CA TYR A 263 -4.49 10.11 -6.61
C TYR A 263 -3.61 9.45 -5.54
N LEU A 264 -2.29 9.51 -5.66
CA LEU A 264 -1.35 8.87 -4.73
C LEU A 264 -1.43 9.49 -3.34
N THR A 265 -1.68 10.80 -3.21
CA THR A 265 -1.92 11.42 -1.90
C THR A 265 -3.19 10.90 -1.23
N LEU A 266 -4.26 10.71 -2.00
CA LEU A 266 -5.55 10.19 -1.52
C LEU A 266 -5.48 8.69 -1.23
N HIS A 267 -4.75 7.93 -2.04
CA HIS A 267 -4.46 6.52 -1.79
C HIS A 267 -3.62 6.34 -0.52
N PHE A 268 -2.64 7.21 -0.27
CA PHE A 268 -1.90 7.17 0.99
C PHE A 268 -2.79 7.47 2.20
N PHE A 269 -3.70 8.45 2.07
CA PHE A 269 -4.75 8.69 3.07
C PHE A 269 -5.67 7.48 3.27
N HIS A 270 -6.09 6.81 2.20
CA HIS A 270 -6.88 5.58 2.27
C HIS A 270 -6.15 4.54 3.13
N HIS A 271 -4.83 4.46 3.03
CA HIS A 271 -4.01 3.62 3.90
C HIS A 271 -3.62 4.28 5.24
N ASN A 272 -4.40 5.25 5.75
CA ASN A 272 -4.17 5.92 7.02
C ASN A 272 -2.80 6.61 7.14
N TYR A 273 -2.19 6.99 6.01
CA TYR A 273 -0.82 7.46 5.93
C TYR A 273 0.21 6.43 6.46
N GLU A 274 -0.10 5.14 6.32
CA GLU A 274 0.74 4.00 6.69
C GLU A 274 1.34 3.31 5.44
N GLY A 275 2.53 2.74 5.61
CA GLY A 275 3.31 2.10 4.54
C GLY A 275 4.18 3.09 3.76
N ILE A 276 5.43 3.23 4.19
CA ILE A 276 6.42 4.18 3.66
C ILE A 276 6.65 4.05 2.16
N HIS A 277 6.50 2.85 1.60
CA HIS A 277 6.62 2.64 0.17
C HIS A 277 5.56 3.40 -0.66
N ARG A 278 4.36 3.64 -0.11
CA ARG A 278 3.33 4.45 -0.77
C ARG A 278 3.77 5.90 -0.87
N LEU A 279 4.41 6.38 0.20
CA LEU A 279 4.98 7.71 0.26
C LEU A 279 6.20 7.87 -0.66
N GLN A 280 7.02 6.82 -0.79
CA GLN A 280 8.11 6.77 -1.76
C GLN A 280 7.58 6.83 -3.20
N THR A 281 6.51 6.11 -3.52
CA THR A 281 5.86 6.21 -4.84
C THR A 281 5.34 7.61 -5.11
N LEU A 282 4.73 8.28 -4.12
CA LEU A 282 4.31 9.68 -4.23
C LEU A 282 5.52 10.61 -4.49
N HIS A 283 6.60 10.43 -3.73
CA HIS A 283 7.84 11.19 -3.94
C HIS A 283 8.37 11.01 -5.37
N LYS A 284 8.44 9.76 -5.86
CA LYS A 284 8.89 9.45 -7.23
C LYS A 284 7.98 10.04 -8.30
N ALA A 285 6.66 10.06 -8.07
CA ALA A 285 5.73 10.72 -8.98
C ALA A 285 5.95 12.23 -9.05
N ILE A 286 6.22 12.89 -7.92
CA ILE A 286 6.55 14.33 -7.89
C ILE A 286 7.90 14.59 -8.57
N GLU A 287 8.91 13.76 -8.30
CA GLU A 287 10.22 13.87 -8.99
C GLU A 287 10.09 13.72 -10.50
N ALA A 288 9.25 12.79 -10.98
CA ALA A 288 9.07 12.55 -12.41
C ALA A 288 8.46 13.74 -13.17
N VAL A 289 7.77 14.65 -12.48
CA VAL A 289 7.25 15.89 -13.09
C VAL A 289 8.29 17.01 -13.07
N HIS A 290 9.33 16.92 -12.24
CA HIS A 290 10.37 17.94 -12.06
C HIS A 290 9.77 19.37 -11.91
N THR A 291 10.15 20.30 -12.79
CA THR A 291 9.69 21.69 -12.81
C THR A 291 8.37 21.90 -13.54
N ASP A 292 7.87 20.89 -14.25
CA ASP A 292 6.69 21.00 -15.12
C ASP A 292 5.37 20.82 -14.34
N MET A 293 5.46 20.77 -13.00
CA MET A 293 4.31 20.54 -12.16
C MET A 293 3.47 21.81 -12.10
N ASP A 294 2.27 21.74 -12.64
CA ASP A 294 1.26 22.78 -12.52
C ASP A 294 0.63 22.73 -11.12
N TRP A 295 1.37 23.28 -10.17
CA TRP A 295 0.95 23.39 -8.78
C TRP A 295 -0.29 24.26 -8.61
N ASP A 296 -0.53 25.24 -9.49
CA ASP A 296 -1.70 26.11 -9.40
C ASP A 296 -2.96 25.36 -9.80
N HIS A 297 -2.90 24.56 -10.88
CA HIS A 297 -3.97 23.62 -11.22
C HIS A 297 -4.17 22.60 -10.10
N PHE A 298 -3.10 22.02 -9.54
CA PHE A 298 -3.20 21.09 -8.42
C PHE A 298 -3.92 21.71 -7.21
N ILE A 299 -3.51 22.91 -6.78
CA ILE A 299 -4.14 23.66 -5.68
C ILE A 299 -5.62 23.93 -6.00
N THR A 300 -5.92 24.32 -7.23
CA THR A 300 -7.28 24.62 -7.69
C THR A 300 -8.17 23.39 -7.59
N THR A 301 -7.69 22.24 -8.09
CA THR A 301 -8.38 20.94 -7.99
C THR A 301 -8.58 20.52 -6.54
N VAL A 302 -7.54 20.63 -5.71
CA VAL A 302 -7.63 20.32 -4.26
C VAL A 302 -8.68 21.16 -3.57
N LYS A 303 -8.74 22.47 -3.84
CA LYS A 303 -9.73 23.39 -3.24
C LYS A 303 -11.14 23.13 -3.78
N LEU A 304 -11.28 22.96 -5.10
CA LEU A 304 -12.57 22.71 -5.77
C LEU A 304 -13.27 21.49 -5.17
N TYR A 305 -12.52 20.41 -4.95
CA TYR A 305 -13.03 19.18 -4.35
C TYR A 305 -12.81 19.11 -2.83
N GLN A 306 -12.40 20.19 -2.17
CA GLN A 306 -12.27 20.26 -0.70
C GLN A 306 -11.36 19.15 -0.12
N LEU A 307 -10.26 18.85 -0.79
CA LEU A 307 -9.35 17.74 -0.48
C LEU A 307 -8.20 18.11 0.47
N ASN A 308 -8.11 19.37 0.88
CA ASN A 308 -7.00 19.93 1.66
C ASN A 308 -6.62 19.07 2.88
N ASN A 309 -7.63 18.61 3.63
CA ASN A 309 -7.44 17.83 4.86
C ASN A 309 -6.86 16.41 4.62
N TYR A 310 -6.98 15.89 3.40
CA TYR A 310 -6.51 14.56 3.00
C TYR A 310 -5.14 14.64 2.29
N VAL A 311 -4.93 15.70 1.51
CA VAL A 311 -3.74 15.87 0.68
C VAL A 311 -2.57 16.44 1.48
N TYR A 312 -2.84 17.42 2.35
CA TYR A 312 -1.80 18.13 3.09
C TYR A 312 -0.87 17.19 3.90
N PRO A 313 -1.38 16.20 4.67
CA PRO A 313 -0.50 15.32 5.45
C PRO A 313 0.40 14.45 4.57
N SER A 314 -0.10 13.98 3.42
CA SER A 314 0.69 13.20 2.46
C SER A 314 1.87 14.00 1.91
N LEU A 315 1.64 15.25 1.48
CA LEU A 315 2.71 16.13 1.00
C LEU A 315 3.71 16.49 2.12
N PHE A 316 3.20 16.77 3.32
CA PHE A 316 4.05 17.09 4.47
C PHE A 316 4.97 15.93 4.84
N LEU A 317 4.44 14.71 4.90
CA LEU A 317 5.23 13.51 5.20
C LEU A 317 6.24 13.24 4.08
N SER A 318 5.86 13.47 2.82
CA SER A 318 6.74 13.28 1.67
C SER A 318 7.94 14.21 1.74
N LYS A 319 7.73 15.48 2.10
CA LYS A 319 8.81 16.43 2.39
C LYS A 319 9.65 16.02 3.60
N LYS A 320 9.01 15.59 4.70
CA LYS A 320 9.70 15.19 5.94
C LYS A 320 10.65 14.00 5.78
N TYR A 321 10.26 12.98 5.01
CA TYR A 321 11.02 11.73 4.92
C TYR A 321 11.85 11.61 3.64
N PHE A 322 11.45 12.24 2.54
CA PHE A 322 12.16 12.12 1.26
C PHE A 322 12.71 13.45 0.73
N ASP A 323 12.60 14.53 1.50
CA ASP A 323 12.99 15.89 1.08
C ASP A 323 12.37 16.31 -0.26
N THR A 324 11.14 15.84 -0.51
CA THR A 324 10.44 16.08 -1.76
C THR A 324 10.29 17.57 -2.04
N THR A 325 10.72 17.99 -3.23
CA THR A 325 10.69 19.38 -3.65
C THR A 325 9.26 19.84 -3.92
N ILE A 326 8.66 20.48 -2.91
CA ILE A 326 7.31 21.06 -2.97
C ILE A 326 7.42 22.54 -2.59
N PRO A 327 6.97 23.47 -3.45
CA PRO A 327 7.02 24.90 -3.16
C PRO A 327 6.28 25.28 -1.88
N ALA A 328 6.80 26.25 -1.14
CA ALA A 328 6.21 26.68 0.13
C ALA A 328 4.76 27.18 -0.03
N TYR A 329 4.50 27.93 -1.11
CA TYR A 329 3.16 28.49 -1.40
C TYR A 329 2.09 27.41 -1.59
N VAL A 330 2.47 26.18 -1.98
CA VAL A 330 1.53 25.05 -2.07
C VAL A 330 1.00 24.71 -0.68
N PHE A 331 1.90 24.53 0.29
CA PHE A 331 1.51 24.23 1.68
C PHE A 331 0.66 25.33 2.30
N GLU A 332 1.01 26.59 2.03
CA GLU A 332 0.24 27.75 2.49
C GLU A 332 -1.16 27.76 1.85
N SER A 333 -1.25 27.45 0.56
CA SER A 333 -2.49 27.48 -0.21
C SER A 333 -3.45 26.35 0.14
N ILE A 334 -2.94 25.16 0.46
CA ILE A 334 -3.77 23.99 0.82
C ILE A 334 -3.85 23.76 2.33
N LEU A 335 -3.47 24.76 3.14
CA LEU A 335 -3.52 24.68 4.59
C LEU A 335 -4.94 24.34 5.08
N PRO A 336 -5.11 23.36 5.99
CA PRO A 336 -6.42 22.99 6.55
C PRO A 336 -7.13 24.18 7.23
N SER A 337 -8.36 24.48 6.82
CA SER A 337 -9.03 25.78 7.09
C SER A 337 -9.59 26.01 8.51
N SER A 338 -9.56 25.03 9.43
CA SER A 338 -10.04 25.24 10.83
C SER A 338 -9.72 24.09 11.81
N ARG A 339 -9.10 23.01 11.33
CA ARG A 339 -8.80 21.81 12.13
C ARG A 339 -7.31 21.47 12.11
N ILE A 340 -6.48 22.49 11.91
CA ILE A 340 -5.03 22.37 11.83
C ILE A 340 -4.47 21.67 13.07
N PHE A 341 -5.04 21.91 14.25
CA PHE A 341 -4.63 21.23 15.49
C PHE A 341 -4.84 19.71 15.42
N LEU A 342 -5.99 19.24 14.90
CA LEU A 342 -6.25 17.80 14.76
C LEU A 342 -5.35 17.18 13.70
N VAL A 343 -5.11 17.88 12.59
CA VAL A 343 -4.16 17.44 11.56
C VAL A 343 -2.73 17.40 12.11
N ILE A 344 -2.30 18.40 12.87
CA ILE A 344 -0.99 18.46 13.53
C ILE A 344 -0.85 17.34 14.57
N LEU A 345 -1.88 17.10 15.40
CA LEU A 345 -1.89 16.02 16.38
C LEU A 345 -1.79 14.66 15.69
N GLN A 346 -2.52 14.47 14.59
CA GLN A 346 -2.38 13.30 13.72
C GLN A 346 -0.94 13.18 13.23
N LEU A 347 -0.37 14.21 12.58
CA LEU A 347 0.99 14.21 12.05
C LEU A 347 2.06 13.82 13.09
N LYS A 348 1.89 14.21 14.36
CA LYS A 348 2.81 13.81 15.45
C LYS A 348 2.76 12.32 15.80
N THR A 349 1.63 11.66 15.55
CA THR A 349 1.40 10.25 15.88
C THR A 349 1.55 9.32 14.68
N LEU A 350 1.60 9.85 13.45
CA LEU A 350 1.75 9.04 12.25
C LEU A 350 3.12 8.36 12.21
N GLN A 351 3.07 7.04 12.02
CA GLN A 351 4.23 6.17 11.86
C GLN A 351 4.14 5.52 10.48
N PRO A 352 4.64 6.18 9.40
CA PRO A 352 4.51 5.64 8.05
C PRO A 352 5.27 4.33 7.85
N PHE A 353 6.21 4.00 8.74
CA PHE A 353 6.96 2.74 8.70
C PHE A 353 6.16 1.55 9.25
N ASP A 354 5.07 1.82 9.95
CA ASP A 354 4.20 0.81 10.52
C ASP A 354 2.93 0.65 9.68
N GLU A 355 2.28 -0.48 9.89
CA GLU A 355 0.96 -0.81 9.41
C GLU A 355 0.12 -1.34 10.58
N SER A 356 -1.20 -1.25 10.46
CA SER A 356 -2.15 -1.74 11.45
C SER A 356 -2.96 -2.92 10.92
N LEU A 357 -3.56 -3.69 11.84
CA LEU A 357 -4.52 -4.73 11.48
C LEU A 357 -5.69 -4.14 10.68
N ARG A 358 -6.25 -4.91 9.74
CA ARG A 358 -7.34 -4.46 8.83
C ARG A 358 -8.50 -3.77 9.57
N ILE A 359 -8.97 -4.33 10.68
CA ILE A 359 -10.06 -3.75 11.49
C ILE A 359 -9.66 -2.41 12.11
N ILE A 360 -8.46 -2.33 12.69
CA ILE A 360 -7.92 -1.09 13.26
C ILE A 360 -7.75 -0.04 12.16
N ASN A 361 -7.30 -0.46 10.96
CA ASN A 361 -7.20 0.40 9.80
C ASN A 361 -8.56 0.93 9.33
N GLY A 362 -9.60 0.09 9.35
CA GLY A 362 -10.97 0.55 9.15
C GLY A 362 -11.35 1.62 10.17
N ILE A 363 -11.24 1.33 11.46
CA ILE A 363 -11.61 2.30 12.51
C ILE A 363 -10.83 3.62 12.36
N LYS A 364 -9.51 3.56 12.17
CA LYS A 364 -8.66 4.74 11.94
C LYS A 364 -9.13 5.56 10.74
N ARG A 365 -9.37 4.90 9.60
CA ARG A 365 -9.82 5.56 8.36
C ARG A 365 -11.17 6.23 8.56
N PHE A 366 -12.11 5.56 9.24
CA PHE A 366 -13.40 6.14 9.58
C PHE A 366 -13.22 7.42 10.41
N MET A 367 -12.42 7.36 11.47
CA MET A 367 -12.17 8.53 12.32
C MET A 367 -11.48 9.66 11.55
N TYR A 368 -10.51 9.34 10.70
CA TYR A 368 -9.85 10.33 9.85
C TYR A 368 -10.85 10.96 8.87
N LEU A 369 -11.68 10.17 8.18
CA LEU A 369 -12.75 10.68 7.33
C LEU A 369 -13.71 11.60 8.12
N PHE A 370 -14.15 11.19 9.31
CA PHE A 370 -15.06 11.98 10.14
C PHE A 370 -14.47 13.34 10.54
N PHE A 371 -13.20 13.38 10.97
CA PHE A 371 -12.55 14.62 11.39
C PHE A 371 -12.06 15.48 10.23
N ALA A 372 -11.63 14.87 9.12
CA ALA A 372 -11.20 15.56 7.91
C ALA A 372 -12.37 16.00 7.01
N SER A 373 -13.57 15.43 7.23
CA SER A 373 -14.76 15.72 6.43
C SER A 373 -15.05 17.22 6.35
N PRO A 374 -15.31 17.74 5.14
CA PRO A 374 -15.64 19.14 4.95
C PRO A 374 -17.11 19.44 5.28
N LEU A 375 -17.92 18.42 5.57
CA LEU A 375 -19.34 18.60 5.86
C LEU A 375 -19.57 19.20 7.26
N PRO A 376 -20.71 19.90 7.47
CA PRO A 376 -21.10 20.39 8.79
C PRO A 376 -21.13 19.26 9.83
N LEU A 377 -20.81 19.59 11.10
CA LEU A 377 -20.74 18.61 12.19
C LEU A 377 -22.03 17.81 12.36
N ALA A 378 -23.19 18.45 12.28
CA ALA A 378 -24.49 17.79 12.38
C ALA A 378 -24.67 16.69 11.31
N LYS A 379 -24.31 16.97 10.05
CA LYS A 379 -24.42 15.99 8.95
C LYS A 379 -23.49 14.80 9.17
N ARG A 380 -22.28 15.04 9.69
CA ARG A 380 -21.31 13.97 9.98
C ARG A 380 -21.83 13.01 11.05
N PHE A 381 -22.55 13.50 12.07
CA PHE A 381 -23.08 12.63 13.12
C PHE A 381 -24.18 11.68 12.64
N ILE A 382 -24.87 11.97 11.52
CA ILE A 382 -25.86 11.07 10.90
C ILE A 382 -25.23 9.73 10.53
N VAL A 383 -23.93 9.70 10.24
CA VAL A 383 -23.21 8.46 9.90
C VAL A 383 -23.35 7.38 10.99
N PHE A 384 -23.44 7.78 12.26
CA PHE A 384 -23.50 6.84 13.39
C PHE A 384 -24.86 6.18 13.54
N VAL A 385 -25.92 6.74 12.96
CA VAL A 385 -27.25 6.12 12.94
C VAL A 385 -27.49 5.28 11.69
N ARG A 386 -26.52 5.22 10.76
CA ARG A 386 -26.63 4.37 9.56
C ARG A 386 -26.60 2.88 9.96
N PRO A 387 -27.59 2.07 9.53
CA PRO A 387 -27.64 0.66 9.91
C PRO A 387 -26.36 -0.13 9.60
N LEU A 388 -25.72 0.12 8.44
CA LEU A 388 -24.48 -0.55 8.05
C LEU A 388 -23.30 -0.17 8.96
N VAL A 389 -23.23 1.08 9.41
CA VAL A 389 -22.18 1.54 10.32
C VAL A 389 -22.37 0.89 11.69
N VAL A 390 -23.58 0.91 12.24
CA VAL A 390 -23.92 0.24 13.51
C VAL A 390 -23.58 -1.26 13.43
N LEU A 391 -24.01 -1.94 12.36
CA LEU A 391 -23.69 -3.35 12.13
C LEU A 391 -22.19 -3.60 12.04
N SER A 392 -21.44 -2.74 11.35
CA SER A 392 -19.97 -2.86 11.23
C SER A 392 -19.28 -2.71 12.58
N VAL A 393 -19.78 -1.85 13.47
CA VAL A 393 -19.24 -1.65 14.82
C VAL A 393 -19.51 -2.89 15.67
N ILE A 394 -20.74 -3.41 15.67
CA ILE A 394 -21.10 -4.64 16.39
C ILE A 394 -20.23 -5.81 15.93
N LEU A 395 -20.10 -6.02 14.62
CA LEU A 395 -19.27 -7.08 14.06
C LEU A 395 -17.79 -6.91 14.40
N SER A 396 -17.28 -5.68 14.38
CA SER A 396 -15.90 -5.39 14.77
C SER A 396 -15.64 -5.73 16.24
N ILE A 397 -16.57 -5.38 17.14
CA ILE A 397 -16.51 -5.74 18.56
C ILE A 397 -16.51 -7.27 18.73
N GLU A 398 -17.41 -7.97 18.02
CA GLU A 398 -17.49 -9.43 18.06
C GLU A 398 -16.17 -10.08 17.62
N ILE A 399 -15.59 -9.64 16.50
CA ILE A 399 -14.30 -10.16 16.02
C ILE A 399 -13.19 -9.88 17.03
N LEU A 400 -13.16 -8.69 17.63
CA LEU A 400 -12.17 -8.35 18.66
C LEU A 400 -12.29 -9.27 19.88
N ILE A 401 -13.51 -9.49 20.39
CA ILE A 401 -13.80 -10.39 21.51
C ILE A 401 -13.37 -11.82 21.16
N ARG A 402 -13.78 -12.35 20.00
CA ARG A 402 -13.38 -13.69 19.52
C ARG A 402 -11.86 -13.81 19.43
N SER A 403 -11.17 -12.81 18.89
CA SER A 403 -9.70 -12.81 18.78
C SER A 403 -9.02 -12.83 20.14
N PHE A 404 -9.59 -12.12 21.13
CA PHE A 404 -9.10 -12.08 22.50
C PHE A 404 -9.28 -13.44 23.18
N LEU A 405 -10.46 -14.05 23.06
CA LEU A 405 -10.76 -15.37 23.62
C LEU A 405 -9.84 -16.47 23.04
N VAL A 406 -9.60 -16.45 21.73
CA VAL A 406 -8.67 -17.40 21.08
C VAL A 406 -7.24 -17.23 21.60
N LYS A 407 -6.77 -15.99 21.78
CA LYS A 407 -5.44 -15.72 22.34
C LYS A 407 -5.35 -16.17 23.80
N ALA A 408 -6.37 -15.91 24.60
CA ALA A 408 -6.45 -16.36 25.99
C ALA A 408 -6.42 -17.89 26.08
N GLY A 409 -7.22 -18.58 25.27
CA GLY A 409 -7.24 -20.04 25.21
C GLY A 409 -5.91 -20.67 24.76
N LYS A 410 -5.18 -20.04 23.83
CA LYS A 410 -3.82 -20.47 23.44
C LYS A 410 -2.81 -20.30 24.58
N ARG A 411 -2.88 -19.20 25.33
CA ARG A 411 -2.03 -18.97 26.51
C ARG A 411 -2.31 -19.98 27.62
N ILE A 412 -3.58 -20.28 27.88
CA ILE A 412 -3.99 -21.29 28.86
C ILE A 412 -3.46 -22.67 28.45
N ARG A 413 -3.64 -23.09 27.20
CA ARG A 413 -3.08 -24.35 26.69
C ARG A 413 -1.56 -24.42 26.81
N TYR A 414 -0.85 -23.34 26.48
CA TYR A 414 0.60 -23.27 26.63
C TYR A 414 1.05 -23.38 28.10
N PHE A 415 0.31 -22.77 29.02
CA PHE A 415 0.57 -22.85 30.46
C PHE A 415 0.38 -24.30 30.97
N PHE A 416 -0.73 -24.95 30.62
CA PHE A 416 -0.96 -26.36 30.97
C PHE A 416 0.04 -27.31 30.32
N SER A 417 0.43 -27.08 29.05
CA SER A 417 1.47 -27.89 28.41
C SER A 417 2.85 -27.72 29.06
N LYS A 418 3.10 -26.63 29.79
CA LYS A 418 4.33 -26.49 30.59
C LYS A 418 4.22 -27.15 31.96
N MET A 419 3.02 -27.17 32.56
CA MET A 419 2.81 -27.86 33.85
C MET A 419 2.87 -29.39 33.76
N ILE A 420 2.53 -30.00 32.62
CA ILE A 420 2.58 -31.46 32.45
C ILE A 420 4.04 -31.98 32.30
N PHE A 421 5.01 -31.08 32.11
CA PHE A 421 6.43 -31.40 31.98
C PHE A 421 7.27 -31.03 33.22
N PHE A 422 6.62 -30.72 34.34
CA PHE A 422 7.21 -30.64 35.69
C PHE A 422 6.48 -31.62 36.59
#